data_AF-A0A7V1LYJ7-F1
#
_entry.id   AF-A0A7V1LYJ7-F1
#
_cell.length_a   1.000
_cell.length_b   1.000
_cell.length_c   1.000
_cell.angle_alpha   90.00
_cell.angle_beta   90.00
_cell.angle_gamma   90.00
#
_symmetry.space_group_name_H-M   'P 1'
#
loop_
_entity.id
_entity.type
_entity.pdbx_description
1 polymer ?
#
loop_
_entity_poly.entity_id
_entity_poly.type
_entity_poly.pdbx_seq_one_letter_code
_entity_poly.pdbx_strand_id
1 'polypeptide(L)'
;MGQDQIIAMSIEGRFTPAEHPGRETRPHHCTYHNAQPSHAMSIATTNISGCSRKSHLRSHMTQPNDPTQPSQITVAQIQQLIRERYYASDHDRGTGGTFLYFAEEVGELATALAANNRRRSPPTPAERANLEEEFADVIAWLCTLANINDVDLTKALTKYTDRDRVTGVKD
;
A
#
# COMPACT_ATOMS: atom_id res chain seq x y z
N MET A 1 -1.59 13.94 -25.50
CA MET A 1 -2.50 14.34 -24.40
C MET A 1 -3.30 13.12 -24.01
N GLY A 2 -3.15 12.57 -22.81
CA GLY A 2 -4.01 11.46 -22.37
C GLY A 2 -3.55 10.53 -21.25
N GLN A 3 -2.32 10.63 -20.71
CA GLN A 3 -1.89 9.76 -19.59
C GLN A 3 -1.01 10.44 -18.52
N ASP A 4 -0.49 11.64 -18.78
CA ASP A 4 0.41 12.36 -17.84
C ASP A 4 -0.36 13.09 -16.71
N GLN A 5 -1.69 12.99 -16.71
CA GLN A 5 -2.54 13.65 -15.72
C GLN A 5 -2.72 12.85 -14.43
N ILE A 6 -2.53 11.52 -14.40
CA ILE A 6 -3.00 10.71 -13.26
C ILE A 6 -2.26 11.08 -11.95
N ILE A 7 -0.94 11.23 -11.96
CA ILE A 7 -0.19 11.63 -10.74
C ILE A 7 -0.28 13.14 -10.50
N ALA A 8 -0.34 13.96 -11.55
CA ALA A 8 -0.52 15.41 -11.41
C ALA A 8 -1.89 15.80 -10.83
N MET A 9 -2.95 15.02 -11.10
CA MET A 9 -4.31 15.29 -10.63
C MET A 9 -4.49 15.08 -9.12
N SER A 10 -3.73 14.19 -8.48
CA SER A 10 -3.76 14.09 -7.00
C SER A 10 -3.25 15.38 -6.35
N ILE A 11 -2.25 16.03 -6.98
CA ILE A 11 -1.68 17.31 -6.56
C ILE A 11 -2.63 18.49 -6.84
N GLU A 12 -3.21 18.57 -8.04
CA GLU A 12 -4.03 19.73 -8.46
C GLU A 12 -5.46 19.72 -7.86
N GLY A 13 -6.01 18.56 -7.51
CA GLY A 13 -7.40 18.42 -7.05
C GLY A 13 -7.66 18.88 -5.60
N ARG A 14 -6.64 18.92 -4.74
CA ARG A 14 -6.81 19.12 -3.29
C ARG A 14 -6.57 20.57 -2.81
N PHE A 15 -6.02 21.45 -3.65
CA PHE A 15 -5.80 22.87 -3.34
C PHE A 15 -6.89 23.80 -3.87
N THR A 16 -8.14 23.58 -3.46
CA THR A 16 -9.12 24.68 -3.41
C THR A 16 -9.09 25.32 -2.02
N PRO A 17 -8.85 26.64 -1.89
CA PRO A 17 -8.97 27.30 -0.59
C PRO A 17 -10.43 27.23 -0.14
N ALA A 18 -10.72 26.43 0.89
CA ALA A 18 -12.04 26.36 1.47
C ALA A 18 -12.37 27.70 2.16
N GLU A 19 -13.15 28.55 1.47
CA GLU A 19 -13.75 29.73 2.07
C GLU A 19 -14.48 29.31 3.36
N HIS A 20 -14.16 29.97 4.46
CA HIS A 20 -14.60 29.60 5.80
C HIS A 20 -15.79 30.47 6.27
N PRO A 21 -17.04 29.99 6.20
CA PRO A 21 -18.14 30.59 6.93
C PRO A 21 -18.22 30.04 8.36
N GLY A 22 -17.99 30.90 9.36
CA GLY A 22 -18.62 30.85 10.69
C GLY A 22 -18.38 29.63 11.58
N ARG A 23 -17.51 29.77 12.59
CA ARG A 23 -17.59 28.93 13.80
C ARG A 23 -18.86 29.26 14.59
N GLU A 24 -19.68 28.26 14.90
CA GLU A 24 -20.55 28.31 16.09
C GLU A 24 -20.36 27.07 16.95
N THR A 25 -20.08 27.28 18.24
CA THR A 25 -19.74 26.23 19.22
C THR A 25 -20.84 26.07 20.26
N ARG A 26 -21.44 24.89 20.40
CA ARG A 26 -22.28 24.51 21.55
C ARG A 26 -22.08 23.04 21.97
N PRO A 27 -22.35 22.68 23.24
CA PRO A 27 -21.61 21.59 23.91
C PRO A 27 -22.39 20.29 24.15
N HIS A 28 -21.61 19.22 24.38
CA HIS A 28 -21.85 18.02 25.20
C HIS A 28 -23.27 17.41 25.31
N HIS A 29 -23.38 16.13 24.90
CA HIS A 29 -23.84 15.10 25.84
C HIS A 29 -23.22 13.73 25.52
N CYS A 30 -22.63 13.09 26.53
CA CYS A 30 -22.23 11.68 26.49
C CYS A 30 -23.31 10.85 27.19
N THR A 31 -23.73 9.73 26.63
CA THR A 31 -24.57 8.74 27.33
C THR A 31 -24.02 7.33 27.10
N TYR A 32 -23.47 6.76 28.17
CA TYR A 32 -23.19 5.33 28.28
C TYR A 32 -24.50 4.54 28.24
N HIS A 33 -24.55 3.42 27.52
CA HIS A 33 -25.50 2.33 27.78
C HIS A 33 -24.76 1.00 27.86
N ASN A 34 -25.20 0.17 28.80
CA ASN A 34 -24.50 -1.00 29.31
C ASN A 34 -25.31 -2.26 28.98
N ALA A 35 -24.68 -3.29 28.39
CA ALA A 35 -25.31 -4.60 28.17
C ALA A 35 -24.29 -5.75 28.06
N GLN A 36 -24.41 -6.71 28.97
CA GLN A 36 -23.73 -8.00 29.09
C GLN A 36 -24.67 -8.89 29.95
N PRO A 37 -24.46 -10.22 30.05
CA PRO A 37 -24.13 -11.19 29.00
C PRO A 37 -25.00 -12.47 29.09
N SER A 38 -24.80 -13.45 28.20
CA SER A 38 -25.22 -14.84 28.48
C SER A 38 -24.43 -15.89 27.68
N HIS A 39 -23.74 -16.79 28.40
CA HIS A 39 -23.54 -18.24 28.22
C HIS A 39 -23.40 -18.88 26.80
N ALA A 40 -22.69 -20.00 26.58
CA ALA A 40 -21.60 -20.68 27.29
C ALA A 40 -21.08 -21.87 26.41
N MET A 41 -19.83 -22.29 26.62
CA MET A 41 -19.21 -23.62 26.40
C MET A 41 -19.76 -24.59 25.32
N SER A 42 -18.86 -25.13 24.48
CA SER A 42 -18.37 -26.52 24.68
C SER A 42 -17.10 -26.83 23.86
N ILE A 43 -16.44 -27.94 24.19
CA ILE A 43 -15.08 -28.36 23.81
C ILE A 43 -15.16 -29.71 23.06
N ALA A 44 -14.33 -29.95 22.04
CA ALA A 44 -13.85 -31.31 21.71
C ALA A 44 -12.60 -31.35 20.80
N THR A 45 -11.55 -31.99 21.31
CA THR A 45 -10.42 -32.66 20.61
C THR A 45 -10.96 -33.62 19.52
N THR A 46 -10.30 -34.01 18.41
CA THR A 46 -8.93 -34.52 18.14
C THR A 46 -8.79 -34.62 16.58
N ASN A 47 -7.75 -35.09 15.87
CA ASN A 47 -6.49 -35.80 16.17
C ASN A 47 -5.41 -35.54 15.09
N ILE A 48 -4.21 -36.11 15.25
CA ILE A 48 -3.09 -36.13 14.29
C ILE A 48 -3.05 -37.47 13.53
N SER A 49 -2.72 -37.48 12.23
CA SER A 49 -2.18 -38.69 11.58
C SER A 49 -1.47 -38.43 10.24
N GLY A 50 -0.36 -39.16 9.99
CA GLY A 50 0.01 -39.60 8.63
C GLY A 50 0.98 -38.75 7.80
N CYS A 51 2.29 -38.80 8.11
CA CYS A 51 3.34 -38.43 7.16
C CYS A 51 3.85 -39.66 6.40
N SER A 52 3.85 -39.64 5.05
CA SER A 52 4.90 -40.33 4.28
C SER A 52 5.05 -39.80 2.86
N ARG A 53 6.30 -39.87 2.36
CA ARG A 53 6.81 -39.25 1.13
C ARG A 53 6.52 -40.09 -0.11
N LYS A 54 6.32 -39.42 -1.25
CA LYS A 54 6.97 -39.81 -2.52
C LYS A 54 7.48 -38.58 -3.25
N SER A 55 8.78 -38.55 -3.51
CA SER A 55 9.41 -37.58 -4.39
C SER A 55 9.02 -37.88 -5.85
N HIS A 56 8.67 -36.82 -6.58
CA HIS A 56 8.66 -36.84 -8.04
C HIS A 56 9.39 -35.60 -8.53
N LEU A 57 10.55 -35.81 -9.15
CA LEU A 57 11.18 -34.79 -10.00
C LEU A 57 10.18 -34.47 -11.10
N ARG A 58 9.59 -33.28 -11.04
CA ARG A 58 8.79 -32.73 -12.15
C ARG A 58 9.59 -31.56 -12.70
N SER A 59 10.30 -31.78 -13.80
CA SER A 59 10.95 -30.70 -14.54
C SER A 59 9.95 -29.58 -14.77
N HIS A 60 10.33 -28.35 -14.43
CA HIS A 60 9.53 -27.17 -14.71
C HIS A 60 9.54 -26.89 -16.22
N MET A 61 8.70 -27.63 -16.95
CA MET A 61 8.13 -27.13 -18.20
C MET A 61 7.27 -25.93 -17.82
N THR A 62 7.67 -24.74 -18.26
CA THR A 62 6.91 -23.51 -18.05
C THR A 62 5.49 -23.71 -18.58
N GLN A 63 4.50 -23.63 -17.70
CA GLN A 63 3.11 -23.70 -18.12
C GLN A 63 2.81 -22.49 -19.03
N PRO A 64 2.01 -22.65 -20.09
CA PRO A 64 1.57 -21.49 -20.87
C PRO A 64 0.76 -20.55 -19.97
N ASN A 65 1.02 -19.25 -20.04
CA ASN A 65 0.34 -18.26 -19.23
C ASN A 65 -1.16 -18.29 -19.49
N ASP A 66 -1.95 -18.39 -18.42
CA ASP A 66 -3.40 -18.25 -18.43
C ASP A 66 -3.77 -16.82 -18.87
N PRO A 67 -4.59 -16.63 -19.93
CA PRO A 67 -4.92 -15.31 -20.47
C PRO A 67 -5.79 -14.45 -19.52
N THR A 68 -6.24 -14.99 -18.39
CA THR A 68 -6.98 -14.25 -17.36
C THR A 68 -6.10 -13.68 -16.24
N GLN A 69 -4.81 -14.02 -16.19
CA GLN A 69 -3.90 -13.51 -15.16
C GLN A 69 -3.34 -12.13 -15.54
N PRO A 70 -3.36 -11.14 -14.63
CA PRO A 70 -2.71 -9.87 -14.88
C PRO A 70 -1.20 -10.09 -15.07
N SER A 71 -0.65 -9.46 -16.11
CA SER A 71 0.77 -9.50 -16.42
C SER A 71 1.60 -9.05 -15.22
N GLN A 72 2.55 -9.88 -14.79
CA GLN A 72 3.42 -9.57 -13.65
C GLN A 72 4.20 -8.27 -13.90
N ILE A 73 4.12 -7.34 -12.95
CA ILE A 73 4.83 -6.06 -12.97
C ILE A 73 6.08 -6.17 -12.10
N THR A 74 7.21 -5.71 -12.60
CA THR A 74 8.47 -5.62 -11.87
C THR A 74 8.72 -4.22 -11.31
N VAL A 75 9.52 -4.12 -10.25
CA VAL A 75 9.94 -2.83 -9.67
C VAL A 75 10.66 -1.97 -10.71
N ALA A 76 11.50 -2.58 -11.56
CA ALA A 76 12.16 -1.89 -12.67
C ALA A 76 11.15 -1.24 -13.65
N GLN A 77 10.05 -1.93 -13.99
CA GLN A 77 9.03 -1.37 -14.89
C GLN A 77 8.29 -0.18 -14.29
N ILE A 78 7.89 -0.24 -13.01
CA ILE A 78 7.26 0.90 -12.32
C ILE A 78 8.25 2.05 -12.21
N GLN A 79 9.48 1.80 -11.75
CA GLN A 79 10.49 2.84 -11.58
C GLN A 79 10.79 3.55 -12.92
N GLN A 80 10.94 2.80 -14.00
CA GLN A 80 11.17 3.34 -15.34
C GLN A 80 9.97 4.14 -15.86
N LEU A 81 8.74 3.65 -15.70
CA LEU A 81 7.52 4.36 -16.11
C LEU A 81 7.37 5.71 -15.41
N ILE A 82 7.67 5.78 -14.10
CA ILE A 82 7.68 7.02 -13.32
C ILE A 82 8.78 7.96 -13.83
N ARG A 83 9.99 7.44 -14.14
CA ARG A 83 11.09 8.23 -14.69
C ARG A 83 10.73 8.85 -16.04
N GLU A 84 10.15 8.06 -16.94
CA GLU A 84 9.81 8.48 -18.30
C GLU A 84 8.80 9.63 -18.35
N ARG A 85 7.87 9.68 -17.39
CA ARG A 85 6.82 10.72 -17.34
C ARG A 85 7.21 11.96 -16.55
N TYR A 86 7.82 11.80 -15.37
CA TYR A 86 7.86 12.87 -14.37
C TYR A 86 9.27 13.32 -13.95
N TYR A 87 10.33 12.64 -14.43
CA TYR A 87 11.70 12.90 -13.97
C TYR A 87 12.13 14.36 -14.10
N ALA A 88 11.79 15.06 -15.19
CA ALA A 88 12.20 16.46 -15.37
C ALA A 88 11.62 17.38 -14.28
N SER A 89 10.29 17.34 -14.07
CA SER A 89 9.63 18.15 -13.04
C SER A 89 10.06 17.80 -11.62
N ASP A 90 10.29 16.51 -11.35
CA ASP A 90 10.62 16.06 -9.99
C ASP A 90 12.10 16.23 -9.65
N HIS A 91 12.97 16.20 -10.67
CA HIS A 91 14.37 16.59 -10.55
C HIS A 91 14.48 18.09 -10.27
N ASP A 92 13.74 18.93 -11.00
CA ASP A 92 13.72 20.39 -10.79
C ASP A 92 13.11 20.77 -9.42
N ARG A 93 12.13 19.99 -8.92
CA ARG A 93 11.59 20.09 -7.54
C ARG A 93 12.63 19.73 -6.47
N GLY A 94 13.55 18.82 -6.80
CA GLY A 94 14.63 18.34 -5.94
C GLY A 94 14.19 17.46 -4.77
N THR A 95 15.13 16.68 -4.23
CA THR A 95 14.89 15.66 -3.19
C THR A 95 14.13 16.17 -1.98
N GLY A 96 14.43 17.39 -1.51
CA GLY A 96 13.75 17.98 -0.35
C GLY A 96 12.26 18.26 -0.59
N GLY A 97 11.91 18.81 -1.76
CA GLY A 97 10.53 19.07 -2.13
C GLY A 97 9.76 17.77 -2.40
N THR A 98 10.36 16.86 -3.17
CA THR A 98 9.77 15.54 -3.49
C THR A 98 9.56 14.67 -2.24
N PHE A 99 10.41 14.79 -1.22
CA PHE A 99 10.21 14.07 0.05
C PHE A 99 8.96 14.53 0.80
N LEU A 100 8.55 15.80 0.68
CA LEU A 100 7.32 16.29 1.32
C LEU A 100 6.08 15.64 0.70
N TYR A 101 6.03 15.53 -0.64
CA TYR A 101 4.95 14.81 -1.35
C TYR A 101 4.94 13.31 -0.98
N PHE A 102 6.11 12.65 -0.93
CA PHE A 102 6.19 11.27 -0.44
C PHE A 102 5.68 11.11 1.00
N ALA A 103 5.96 12.07 1.89
CA ALA A 103 5.46 12.06 3.27
C ALA A 103 3.95 12.32 3.37
N GLU A 104 3.38 13.07 2.43
CA GLU A 104 1.93 13.31 2.31
C GLU A 104 1.19 12.00 2.02
N GLU A 105 1.60 11.24 0.99
CA GLU A 105 0.95 9.96 0.68
C GLU A 105 1.11 8.91 1.79
N VAL A 106 2.21 8.95 2.56
CA VAL A 106 2.36 8.09 3.76
C VAL A 106 1.33 8.46 4.83
N GLY A 107 0.94 9.74 4.93
CA GLY A 107 -0.14 10.22 5.80
C GLY A 107 -1.54 9.86 5.28
N GLU A 108 -1.74 9.91 3.97
CA GLU A 108 -2.97 9.47 3.30
C GLU A 108 -3.17 7.95 3.50
N LEU A 109 -2.14 7.14 3.23
CA LEU A 109 -2.10 5.70 3.51
C LEU A 109 -2.40 5.40 4.98
N ALA A 110 -1.83 6.15 5.93
CA ALA A 110 -2.13 5.98 7.35
C ALA A 110 -3.61 6.24 7.67
N THR A 111 -4.22 7.21 6.99
CA THR A 111 -5.66 7.54 7.11
C THR A 111 -6.54 6.43 6.52
N ALA A 112 -6.21 5.94 5.32
CA ALA A 112 -6.90 4.83 4.68
C ALA A 112 -6.80 3.53 5.51
N LEU A 113 -5.64 3.23 6.09
CA LEU A 113 -5.43 2.11 7.02
C LEU A 113 -6.30 2.25 8.28
N ALA A 114 -6.40 3.44 8.86
CA ALA A 114 -7.24 3.70 10.03
C ALA A 114 -8.74 3.52 9.71
N ALA A 115 -9.21 4.00 8.56
CA ALA A 115 -10.56 3.76 8.07
C ALA A 115 -10.83 2.26 7.84
N ASN A 116 -9.83 1.51 7.37
CA ASN A 116 -9.98 0.08 7.09
C ASN A 116 -9.96 -0.83 8.33
N ASN A 117 -9.56 -0.33 9.51
CA ASN A 117 -9.37 -1.13 10.73
C ASN A 117 -10.35 -0.78 11.88
N ARG A 118 -11.53 -0.24 11.55
CA ARG A 118 -12.56 0.14 12.54
C ARG A 118 -13.28 -1.10 13.10
N ARG A 119 -13.22 -1.30 14.43
CA ARG A 119 -13.81 -2.47 15.12
C ARG A 119 -15.33 -2.65 14.98
N ARG A 120 -16.08 -1.60 14.68
CA ARG A 120 -17.56 -1.60 14.75
C ARG A 120 -18.25 -1.62 13.38
N SER A 121 -17.50 -1.46 12.30
CA SER A 121 -18.05 -1.36 10.95
C SER A 121 -17.01 -1.90 9.95
N PRO A 122 -17.36 -2.86 9.08
CA PRO A 122 -16.46 -3.29 8.02
C PRO A 122 -16.22 -2.11 7.05
N PRO A 123 -15.09 -2.08 6.33
CA PRO A 123 -14.83 -1.05 5.33
C PRO A 123 -15.84 -1.14 4.19
N THR A 124 -16.28 0.01 3.70
CA THR A 124 -17.05 0.11 2.45
C THR A 124 -16.17 -0.23 1.24
N PRO A 125 -16.74 -0.62 0.09
CA PRO A 125 -15.97 -0.83 -1.13
C PRO A 125 -15.15 0.40 -1.58
N ALA A 126 -15.64 1.61 -1.31
CA ALA A 126 -14.90 2.84 -1.57
C ALA A 126 -13.66 2.97 -0.68
N GLU A 127 -13.79 2.70 0.62
CA GLU A 127 -12.65 2.72 1.55
C GLU A 127 -11.65 1.57 1.26
N ARG A 128 -12.10 0.46 0.65
CA ARG A 128 -11.20 -0.58 0.12
C ARG A 128 -10.39 -0.08 -1.07
N ALA A 129 -11.07 0.52 -2.06
CA ALA A 129 -10.42 1.04 -3.26
C ALA A 129 -9.40 2.15 -2.91
N ASN A 130 -9.79 3.10 -2.05
CA ASN A 130 -8.90 4.15 -1.55
C ASN A 130 -7.64 3.56 -0.88
N LEU A 131 -7.75 2.48 -0.09
CA LEU A 131 -6.58 1.85 0.52
C LEU A 131 -5.61 1.27 -0.52
N GLU A 132 -6.13 0.70 -1.61
CA GLU A 132 -5.33 0.15 -2.70
C GLU A 132 -4.65 1.26 -3.51
N GLU A 133 -5.31 2.41 -3.66
CA GLU A 133 -4.81 3.66 -4.26
C GLU A 133 -3.63 4.24 -3.45
N GLU A 134 -3.78 4.48 -2.14
CA GLU A 134 -2.69 5.03 -1.30
C GLU A 134 -1.44 4.12 -1.27
N PHE A 135 -1.64 2.79 -1.34
CA PHE A 135 -0.52 1.85 -1.44
C PHE A 135 0.24 1.98 -2.78
N ALA A 136 -0.45 2.29 -3.87
CA ALA A 136 0.16 2.54 -5.16
C ALA A 136 0.91 3.88 -5.19
N ASP A 137 0.33 4.93 -4.60
CA ASP A 137 0.92 6.27 -4.61
C ASP A 137 2.19 6.36 -3.74
N VAL A 138 2.20 5.73 -2.56
CA VAL A 138 3.44 5.58 -1.75
C VAL A 138 4.55 4.86 -2.53
N ILE A 139 4.22 3.88 -3.37
CA ILE A 139 5.19 3.20 -4.25
C ILE A 139 5.66 4.13 -5.38
N ALA A 140 4.74 4.89 -5.99
CA ALA A 140 5.04 5.83 -7.07
C ALA A 140 6.03 6.91 -6.61
N TRP A 141 5.75 7.57 -5.48
CA TRP A 141 6.65 8.60 -4.95
C TRP A 141 7.96 8.07 -4.40
N LEU A 142 8.00 6.84 -3.87
CA LEU A 142 9.26 6.17 -3.55
C LEU A 142 10.10 5.93 -4.81
N CYS A 143 9.48 5.58 -5.94
CA CYS A 143 10.15 5.48 -7.23
C CYS A 143 10.61 6.85 -7.74
N THR A 144 9.83 7.92 -7.56
CA THR A 144 10.24 9.29 -7.87
C THR A 144 11.48 9.69 -7.09
N LEU A 145 11.49 9.49 -5.77
CA LEU A 145 12.65 9.75 -4.91
C LEU A 145 13.88 8.94 -5.35
N ALA A 146 13.71 7.66 -5.66
CA ALA A 146 14.81 6.83 -6.15
C ALA A 146 15.35 7.33 -7.49
N ASN A 147 14.48 7.75 -8.41
CA ASN A 147 14.85 8.25 -9.72
C ASN A 147 15.69 9.54 -9.65
N ILE A 148 15.28 10.52 -8.84
CA ILE A 148 15.99 11.83 -8.75
C ILE A 148 17.24 11.79 -7.88
N ASN A 149 17.51 10.67 -7.21
CA ASN A 149 18.76 10.41 -6.46
C ASN A 149 19.59 9.28 -7.09
N ASP A 150 19.31 8.91 -8.34
CA ASP A 150 19.99 7.86 -9.14
C ASP A 150 20.15 6.49 -8.42
N VAL A 151 19.10 6.09 -7.67
CA VAL A 151 19.02 4.80 -6.97
C VAL A 151 18.25 3.78 -7.82
N ASP A 152 18.88 2.66 -8.15
CA ASP A 152 18.21 1.48 -8.71
C ASP A 152 17.51 0.69 -7.58
N LEU A 153 16.18 0.70 -7.55
CA LEU A 153 15.39 0.00 -6.55
C LEU A 153 15.46 -1.53 -6.70
N THR A 154 15.57 -2.04 -7.92
CA THR A 154 15.67 -3.50 -8.15
C THR A 154 16.97 -4.03 -7.56
N LYS A 155 18.08 -3.31 -7.75
CA LYS A 155 19.37 -3.58 -7.11
C LYS A 155 19.31 -3.38 -5.60
N ALA A 156 18.67 -2.32 -5.10
CA ALA A 156 18.57 -2.07 -3.66
C ALA A 156 17.79 -3.17 -2.91
N LEU A 157 16.71 -3.69 -3.52
CA LEU A 157 15.86 -4.73 -2.94
C LEU A 157 16.54 -6.11 -2.82
N THR A 158 17.67 -6.35 -3.50
CA THR A 158 18.48 -7.57 -3.33
C THR A 158 18.85 -7.82 -1.87
N LYS A 159 18.97 -6.76 -1.05
CA LYS A 159 19.17 -6.82 0.41
C LYS A 159 18.14 -7.70 1.15
N TYR A 160 16.91 -7.79 0.63
CA TYR A 160 15.79 -8.50 1.25
C TYR A 160 15.29 -9.71 0.45
N THR A 161 15.68 -9.82 -0.83
CA THR A 161 15.27 -10.92 -1.72
C THR A 161 16.35 -11.99 -1.91
N ASP A 162 17.62 -11.65 -1.68
CA ASP A 162 18.73 -12.61 -1.65
C ASP A 162 18.68 -13.41 -0.33
N ARG A 163 18.25 -14.66 -0.42
CA ARG A 163 18.06 -15.56 0.73
C ARG A 163 19.35 -15.85 1.49
N ASP A 164 20.50 -15.75 0.83
CA ASP A 164 21.80 -16.02 1.46
C ASP A 164 22.32 -14.78 2.23
N ARG A 165 21.72 -13.60 2.01
CA ARG A 165 22.01 -12.36 2.77
C ARG A 165 21.07 -12.14 3.96
N VAL A 166 19.82 -12.62 3.89
CA VAL A 166 18.83 -12.46 4.97
C VAL A 166 19.10 -13.49 6.07
N THR A 167 20.14 -13.24 6.87
CA THR A 167 20.47 -14.02 8.07
C THR A 167 20.26 -13.18 9.33
N GLY A 168 19.55 -13.77 10.31
CA GLY A 168 19.23 -13.13 11.58
C GLY A 168 17.77 -12.68 11.69
N VAL A 169 17.10 -13.17 12.74
CA VAL A 169 15.92 -12.50 13.30
C VAL A 169 16.45 -11.32 14.10
N LYS A 170 15.87 -10.12 13.96
CA LYS A 170 16.05 -9.06 14.96
C LYS A 170 15.05 -9.33 16.07
N ASP A 171 15.57 -9.60 17.26
CA ASP A 171 14.81 -9.69 18.51
C ASP A 171 14.13 -8.35 18.87
#